data_AF-A0A838CY54-F1
#
_entry.id   AF-A0A838CY54-F1
#
_cell.length_a   1.000
_cell.length_b   1.000
_cell.length_c   1.000
_cell.angle_alpha   90.00
_cell.angle_beta   90.00
_cell.angle_gamma   90.00
#
_symmetry.space_group_name_H-M   'P 1'
#
loop_
_entity.id
_entity.type
_entity.pdbx_description
1 polymer ?
#
loop_
_entity_poly.entity_id
_entity_poly.type
_entity_poly.pdbx_seq_one_letter_code
_entity_poly.pdbx_strand_id
1 'polypeptide(L)'
;MQKTMKKAGKGLSIEFNLDESKFKESIVDIPAEADYKTYNSIIGSQSIDIVEFNEQYDIVVDDEGLLVSRNPIIRVHTPYGTVDLAGKLLFLRRVDTDEGISSSGMNPGEVLELLFKLDSNIELIGVCNL
;
A
#
# COMPACT_ATOMS: atom_id res chain seq x y z
N MET A 1 21.06 -18.24 1.66
CA MET A 1 19.87 -17.40 1.83
C MET A 1 18.91 -18.11 2.79
N GLN A 2 18.47 -17.43 3.85
CA GLN A 2 17.40 -17.97 4.71
C GLN A 2 16.06 -17.77 3.99
N LYS A 3 15.38 -18.90 3.79
CA LYS A 3 14.05 -19.01 3.21
C LYS A 3 13.03 -18.21 4.02
N THR A 4 12.20 -17.38 3.37
CA THR A 4 11.12 -16.69 4.09
C THR A 4 9.77 -17.02 3.44
N MET A 5 8.94 -17.77 4.16
CA MET A 5 7.55 -18.02 3.76
C MET A 5 6.69 -16.80 4.05
N LYS A 6 5.64 -16.58 3.25
CA LYS A 6 4.60 -15.60 3.58
C LYS A 6 4.00 -15.91 4.95
N LYS A 7 3.72 -14.87 5.71
CA LYS A 7 3.10 -14.99 7.03
C LYS A 7 1.88 -14.12 7.09
N ALA A 8 0.89 -14.60 7.84
CA ALA A 8 -0.20 -13.76 8.27
C ALA A 8 0.36 -12.62 9.12
N GLY A 9 -0.25 -11.45 8.99
CA GLY A 9 0.22 -10.26 9.69
C GLY A 9 -0.72 -9.10 9.46
N LYS A 10 -0.16 -7.91 9.49
CA LYS A 10 -0.88 -6.65 9.37
C LYS A 10 -0.49 -5.92 8.10
N GLY A 11 -1.42 -5.21 7.50
CA GLY A 11 -1.17 -4.23 6.46
C GLY A 11 -1.45 -2.84 7.00
N LEU A 12 -0.70 -1.84 6.54
CA LEU A 12 -1.00 -0.45 6.84
C LEU A 12 -1.73 0.16 5.64
N SER A 13 -2.99 0.50 5.84
CA SER A 13 -3.81 1.13 4.82
C SER A 13 -3.87 2.64 5.05
N ILE A 14 -3.60 3.41 4.01
CA ILE A 14 -3.68 4.87 3.98
C ILE A 14 -4.77 5.27 2.98
N GLU A 15 -5.70 6.09 3.44
CA GLU A 15 -6.77 6.66 2.62
C GLU A 15 -6.87 8.16 2.88
N PHE A 16 -7.11 8.97 1.85
CA PHE A 16 -7.42 10.38 2.06
C PHE A 16 -8.93 10.59 2.12
N ASN A 17 -9.43 11.08 3.26
CA ASN A 17 -10.83 11.43 3.41
C ASN A 17 -11.06 12.85 2.88
N LEU A 18 -11.74 12.96 1.74
CA LEU A 18 -12.00 14.26 1.10
C LEU A 18 -12.87 15.19 1.95
N ASP A 19 -13.85 14.66 2.68
CA ASP A 19 -14.78 15.48 3.47
C ASP A 19 -14.09 16.11 4.69
N GLU A 20 -13.18 15.37 5.32
CA GLU A 20 -12.41 15.79 6.50
C GLU A 20 -11.06 16.41 6.13
N SER A 21 -10.68 16.38 4.85
CA SER A 21 -9.42 16.89 4.31
C SER A 21 -8.18 16.39 5.09
N LYS A 22 -8.16 15.09 5.38
CA LYS A 22 -7.06 14.45 6.11
C LYS A 22 -6.82 13.02 5.67
N PHE A 23 -5.59 12.56 5.88
CA PHE A 23 -5.27 11.13 5.81
C PHE A 23 -5.92 10.38 6.97
N LYS A 24 -6.31 9.14 6.68
CA LYS A 24 -6.81 8.15 7.61
C LYS A 24 -5.95 6.90 7.47
N GLU A 25 -5.30 6.54 8.56
CA GLU A 25 -4.53 5.32 8.70
C GLU A 25 -5.41 4.23 9.30
N SER A 26 -5.32 3.02 8.78
CA SER A 26 -5.94 1.85 9.38
C SER A 26 -5.05 0.63 9.27
N ILE A 27 -5.12 -0.24 10.28
CA ILE A 27 -4.40 -1.50 10.29
C ILE A 27 -5.38 -2.60 9.89
N VAL A 28 -5.04 -3.35 8.85
CA VAL A 28 -5.86 -4.45 8.31
C VAL A 28 -5.18 -5.79 8.51
N ASP A 29 -5.95 -6.86 8.63
CA ASP A 29 -5.43 -8.21 8.68
C ASP A 29 -5.05 -8.71 7.28
N ILE A 30 -3.85 -9.27 7.16
CA ILE A 30 -3.32 -9.85 5.92
C ILE A 30 -3.11 -11.34 6.15
N PRO A 31 -3.91 -12.21 5.51
CA PRO A 31 -3.71 -13.66 5.55
C PRO A 31 -2.33 -14.08 5.01
N ALA A 32 -1.83 -15.23 5.46
CA ALA A 32 -0.56 -15.78 4.94
C ALA A 32 -0.62 -16.04 3.42
N GLU A 33 -1.76 -16.58 2.97
CA GLU A 33 -2.04 -16.90 1.56
C GLU A 33 -2.95 -15.84 0.93
N ALA A 34 -2.68 -14.55 1.19
CA ALA A 34 -3.41 -13.46 0.57
C ALA A 34 -3.20 -13.49 -0.95
N ASP A 35 -4.31 -13.50 -1.69
CA ASP A 35 -4.36 -13.44 -3.14
C ASP A 35 -4.83 -12.07 -3.63
N TYR A 36 -4.84 -11.88 -4.95
CA TYR A 36 -5.33 -10.65 -5.58
C TYR A 36 -6.74 -10.26 -5.15
N LYS A 37 -7.63 -11.24 -4.93
CA LYS A 37 -9.02 -10.98 -4.48
C LYS A 37 -9.05 -10.43 -3.05
N THR A 38 -8.17 -10.93 -2.19
CA THR A 38 -8.00 -10.42 -0.83
C THR A 38 -7.60 -8.95 -0.87
N TYR A 39 -6.61 -8.60 -1.68
CA TYR A 39 -6.16 -7.21 -1.81
C TYR A 39 -7.21 -6.31 -2.43
N ASN A 40 -7.84 -6.72 -3.53
CA ASN A 40 -8.98 -6.02 -4.14
C ASN A 40 -10.06 -5.70 -3.12
N SER A 41 -10.42 -6.65 -2.25
CA SER A 41 -11.42 -6.43 -1.20
C SER A 41 -10.99 -5.42 -0.14
N ILE A 42 -9.69 -5.32 0.16
CA ILE A 42 -9.16 -4.40 1.18
C ILE A 42 -9.12 -2.96 0.63
N ILE A 43 -8.57 -2.79 -0.58
CA ILE A 43 -8.40 -1.46 -1.18
C ILE A 43 -9.64 -0.98 -1.94
N GLY A 44 -10.56 -1.88 -2.27
CA GLY A 44 -11.82 -1.56 -2.95
C GLY A 44 -11.67 -1.45 -4.46
N SER A 45 -10.84 -2.29 -5.08
CA SER A 45 -10.51 -2.25 -6.51
C SER A 45 -10.94 -3.53 -7.26
N GLN A 46 -10.90 -3.49 -8.60
CA GLN A 46 -11.11 -4.66 -9.45
C GLN A 46 -9.80 -5.33 -9.88
N SER A 47 -8.76 -4.51 -10.05
CA SER A 47 -7.38 -4.91 -10.33
C SER A 47 -6.46 -4.28 -9.30
N ILE A 48 -5.26 -4.84 -9.15
CA ILE A 48 -4.20 -4.21 -8.37
C ILE A 48 -2.93 -4.10 -9.20
N ASP A 49 -2.11 -3.12 -8.82
CA ASP A 49 -0.69 -3.09 -9.13
C ASP A 49 0.12 -3.06 -7.82
N ILE A 50 1.39 -3.44 -7.89
CA ILE A 50 2.33 -3.44 -6.76
C ILE A 50 3.48 -2.50 -7.08
N VAL A 51 3.57 -1.42 -6.32
CA VAL A 51 4.60 -0.39 -6.45
C VAL A 51 5.61 -0.55 -5.33
N GLU A 52 6.89 -0.54 -5.66
CA GLU A 52 7.96 -0.63 -4.66
C GLU A 52 8.07 0.67 -3.86
N PHE A 53 7.95 0.61 -2.53
CA PHE A 53 8.16 1.78 -1.67
C PHE A 53 9.62 1.91 -1.25
N ASN A 54 10.24 0.80 -0.81
CA ASN A 54 11.67 0.67 -0.52
C ASN A 54 12.04 -0.82 -0.46
N GLU A 55 13.29 -1.14 -0.11
CA GLU A 55 13.78 -2.52 0.02
C GLU A 55 12.98 -3.39 1.02
N GLN A 56 12.19 -2.79 1.92
CA GLN A 56 11.45 -3.49 2.96
C GLN A 56 9.94 -3.54 2.73
N TYR A 57 9.37 -2.62 1.95
CA TYR A 57 7.93 -2.45 1.81
C TYR A 57 7.49 -2.23 0.36
N ASP A 58 6.35 -2.80 0.03
CA ASP A 58 5.62 -2.56 -1.20
C ASP A 58 4.30 -1.83 -0.90
N ILE A 59 3.73 -1.20 -1.93
CA ILE A 59 2.42 -0.56 -1.92
C ILE A 59 1.52 -1.29 -2.91
N VAL A 60 0.44 -1.87 -2.41
CA VAL A 60 -0.64 -2.40 -3.24
C VAL A 60 -1.63 -1.29 -3.51
N VAL A 61 -1.93 -1.05 -4.78
CA VAL A 61 -2.79 0.03 -5.26
C VAL A 61 -3.78 -0.46 -6.30
N ASP A 62 -4.82 0.32 -6.55
CA ASP A 62 -5.73 0.09 -7.67
C ASP A 62 -5.03 0.47 -8.98
N ASP A 63 -4.84 -0.50 -9.88
CA ASP A 63 -4.22 -0.30 -11.20
C ASP A 63 -5.04 0.69 -12.05
N GLU A 64 -6.37 0.69 -11.88
CA GLU A 64 -7.29 1.61 -12.53
C GLU A 64 -7.60 2.84 -11.65
N GLY A 65 -6.87 3.05 -10.55
CA GLY A 65 -7.22 4.06 -9.55
C GLY A 65 -7.31 5.49 -10.10
N LEU A 66 -6.49 5.82 -11.11
CA LEU A 66 -6.53 7.12 -11.81
C LEU A 66 -7.77 7.27 -12.70
N LEU A 67 -8.42 6.16 -13.06
CA LEU A 67 -9.63 6.08 -13.87
C LEU A 67 -10.93 6.11 -13.03
N VAL A 68 -10.82 6.17 -11.71
CA VAL A 68 -11.97 6.22 -10.80
C VAL A 68 -12.23 7.66 -10.38
N SER A 69 -13.42 8.17 -10.72
CA SER A 69 -13.82 9.54 -10.37
C SER A 69 -13.79 9.76 -8.86
N ARG A 70 -13.32 10.94 -8.44
CA ARG A 70 -13.13 11.35 -7.04
C ARG A 70 -12.06 10.57 -6.26
N ASN A 71 -11.27 9.70 -6.87
CA ASN A 71 -10.12 9.14 -6.16
C ASN A 71 -9.10 10.23 -5.82
N PRO A 72 -8.59 10.29 -4.58
CA PRO A 72 -7.48 11.17 -4.24
C PRO A 72 -6.23 10.74 -5.00
N ILE A 73 -5.46 11.71 -5.49
CA ILE A 73 -4.15 11.48 -6.09
C ILE A 73 -3.11 11.80 -5.01
N ILE A 74 -2.37 10.79 -4.59
CA ILE A 74 -1.39 10.81 -3.52
C ILE A 74 -0.01 10.63 -4.14
N ARG A 75 0.84 11.64 -3.98
CA ARG A 75 2.26 11.53 -4.29
C ARG A 75 2.96 10.82 -3.16
N VAL A 76 3.72 9.78 -3.50
CA VAL A 76 4.56 9.03 -2.57
C VAL A 76 6.02 9.27 -2.93
N HIS A 77 6.79 9.72 -1.94
CA HIS A 77 8.24 9.88 -2.03
C HIS A 77 8.91 8.58 -1.58
N THR A 78 9.60 7.93 -2.51
CA THR A 78 10.38 6.71 -2.25
C THR A 78 11.87 7.03 -2.35
N PRO A 79 12.77 6.17 -1.82
CA PRO A 79 14.20 6.28 -2.07
C PRO A 79 14.59 6.21 -3.56
N TYR A 80 13.69 5.71 -4.42
CA TYR A 80 13.92 5.55 -5.86
C TYR A 80 13.35 6.69 -6.70
N GLY A 81 12.61 7.62 -6.09
CA GLY A 81 11.93 8.73 -6.77
C GLY A 81 10.50 8.94 -6.28
N THR A 82 9.77 9.78 -6.98
CA THR A 82 8.35 10.09 -6.67
C THR A 82 7.42 9.33 -7.59
N VAL A 83 6.34 8.80 -7.03
CA VAL A 83 5.26 8.15 -7.78
C VAL A 83 3.92 8.74 -7.38
N ASP A 84 3.05 8.98 -8.35
CA ASP A 84 1.70 9.50 -8.12
C ASP A 84 0.72 8.32 -8.22
N LEU A 85 0.04 8.03 -7.11
CA LEU A 85 -0.86 6.89 -6.93
C LEU A 85 -2.26 7.40 -6.64
N ALA A 86 -3.30 6.61 -6.92
CA ALA A 86 -4.68 7.03 -6.75
C ALA A 86 -5.51 6.07 -5.89
N GLY A 87 -6.38 6.64 -5.05
CA GLY A 87 -7.26 5.87 -4.17
C GLY A 87 -6.62 5.47 -2.85
N LYS A 88 -6.89 4.23 -2.42
CA LYS A 88 -6.40 3.68 -1.14
C LYS A 88 -5.06 2.99 -1.36
N LEU A 89 -4.08 3.29 -0.50
CA LEU A 89 -2.75 2.68 -0.53
C LEU A 89 -2.63 1.63 0.56
N LEU A 90 -2.27 0.39 0.20
CA LEU A 90 -2.03 -0.67 1.18
C LEU A 90 -0.54 -1.04 1.21
N PHE A 91 0.13 -0.66 2.28
CA PHE A 91 1.52 -1.01 2.48
C PHE A 91 1.66 -2.39 3.11
N LEU A 92 2.60 -3.17 2.57
CA LEU A 92 2.92 -4.53 2.97
C LEU A 92 4.43 -4.74 3.05
N ARG A 93 4.86 -5.79 3.75
CA ARG A 93 6.26 -6.18 3.80
C ARG A 93 6.66 -6.82 2.47
N ARG A 94 7.76 -6.34 1.89
CA ARG A 94 8.46 -6.98 0.76
C ARG A 94 9.26 -8.19 1.24
N VAL A 95 9.16 -9.30 0.51
CA VAL A 95 9.80 -10.57 0.85
C VAL A 95 10.42 -11.18 -0.40
N ASP A 96 11.72 -11.44 -0.33
CA ASP A 96 12.41 -12.25 -1.32
C ASP A 96 12.04 -13.73 -1.13
N THR A 97 11.52 -14.32 -2.20
CA THR A 97 11.11 -15.72 -2.29
C THR A 97 11.92 -16.44 -3.36
N ASP A 98 11.83 -17.77 -3.39
CA ASP A 98 12.51 -18.59 -4.42
C ASP A 98 11.99 -18.31 -5.84
N GLU A 99 10.79 -17.74 -5.97
CA GLU A 99 10.12 -17.41 -7.23
C GLU A 99 10.28 -15.94 -7.65
N GLY A 100 11.03 -15.16 -6.86
CA GLY A 100 11.20 -13.71 -7.04
C GLY A 100 10.71 -12.93 -5.82
N ILE A 101 10.10 -11.78 -6.04
CA ILE A 101 9.68 -10.88 -4.95
C ILE A 101 8.18 -10.99 -4.73
N SER A 102 7.76 -11.02 -3.47
CA SER A 102 6.36 -11.03 -3.09
C SER A 102 6.10 -10.09 -1.90
N SER A 103 4.84 -9.71 -1.70
CA SER A 103 4.40 -8.98 -0.52
C SER A 103 3.76 -9.91 0.54
N SER A 104 3.86 -9.54 1.82
CA SER A 104 3.31 -10.29 2.97
C SER A 104 2.88 -9.35 4.11
N GLY A 105 2.16 -9.90 5.10
CA GLY A 105 1.79 -9.15 6.29
C GLY A 105 3.00 -8.75 7.15
N MET A 106 2.94 -7.55 7.71
CA MET A 106 3.90 -7.02 8.69
C MET A 106 3.58 -7.49 10.11
N ASN A 107 4.60 -7.56 10.95
CA ASN A 107 4.40 -7.60 12.40
C ASN A 107 4.09 -6.18 12.95
N PRO A 108 3.57 -6.05 14.18
CA PRO A 108 3.20 -4.74 14.74
C PRO A 108 4.35 -3.72 14.82
N GLY A 109 5.59 -4.16 15.04
CA GLY A 109 6.76 -3.28 15.08
C GLY A 109 7.08 -2.68 13.71
N GLU A 110 6.99 -3.49 12.65
CA GLU A 110 7.16 -3.04 11.26
C GLU A 110 6.07 -2.02 10.87
N VAL A 111 4.81 -2.25 11.26
CA VAL A 111 3.72 -1.28 11.02
C VAL A 111 4.01 0.06 11.70
N LEU A 112 4.46 0.04 12.95
CA LEU A 112 4.78 1.25 13.70
C LEU A 112 5.98 1.99 13.11
N GLU A 113 7.02 1.27 12.71
CA GLU A 113 8.18 1.85 12.01
C GLU A 113 7.76 2.53 10.71
N LEU A 114 6.91 1.87 9.92
CA LEU A 114 6.42 2.41 8.66
C LEU A 114 5.55 3.66 8.87
N LEU A 115 4.67 3.67 9.88
CA LEU A 115 3.87 4.85 10.23
C LEU A 115 4.75 6.09 10.47
N PHE A 116 5.85 5.95 11.22
CA PHE A 116 6.77 7.07 11.45
C PHE A 116 7.51 7.52 10.19
N LYS A 117 7.70 6.64 9.21
CA LYS A 117 8.33 6.99 7.93
C LYS A 117 7.36 7.70 6.98
N LEU A 118 6.06 7.39 7.02
CA LEU A 118 5.12 7.90 6.02
C LEU A 118 4.78 9.38 6.17
N ASP A 119 4.82 9.92 7.40
CA ASP A 119 4.35 11.28 7.71
C ASP A 119 5.02 12.39 6.89
N SER A 120 6.25 12.16 6.40
CA SER A 120 6.99 13.10 5.52
C SER A 120 7.15 12.61 4.08
N ASN A 121 6.55 11.47 3.73
CA ASN A 121 6.75 10.81 2.44
C ASN A 121 5.47 10.69 1.61
N ILE A 122 4.34 11.21 2.08
CA ILE A 122 3.08 11.23 1.31
C ILE A 122 2.48 12.64 1.26
N GLU A 123 1.93 13.01 0.11
CA GLU A 123 1.29 14.30 -0.14
C GLU A 123 0.03 14.09 -0.97
N LEU A 124 -1.09 14.74 -0.62
CA LEU A 124 -2.24 14.84 -1.52
C LEU A 124 -1.95 15.91 -2.57
N ILE A 125 -1.93 15.53 -3.84
CA ILE A 125 -1.65 16.46 -4.96
C ILE A 125 -2.88 16.77 -5.81
N GLY A 126 -3.98 16.06 -5.64
CA GLY A 126 -5.19 16.29 -6.40
C GLY A 126 -6.27 15.25 -6.19
N VAL A 127 -7.28 15.31 -7.05
CA VAL A 127 -8.41 14.38 -7.08
C VAL A 127 -8.74 14.10 -8.54
N CYS A 128 -8.98 12.84 -8.88
CA CYS A 128 -9.38 12.43 -10.22
C CYS A 128 -10.72 13.07 -10.60
N ASN A 129 -10.76 13.70 -11.77
CA ASN A 129 -11.95 14.32 -12.34
C ASN A 129 -12.23 13.70 -13.71
N LEU A 130 -12.90 12.56 -13.70
CA LEU A 130 -13.40 11.86 -14.89
C LEU A 130 -14.90 12.08 -15.02
#